data_AF-A0A3B8MEC8-F1
#
_entry.id   AF-A0A3B8MEC8-F1
#
_cell.length_a   1.000
_cell.length_b   1.000
_cell.length_c   1.000
_cell.angle_alpha   90.00
_cell.angle_beta   90.00
_cell.angle_gamma   90.00
#
_symmetry.space_group_name_H-M   'P 1'
#
loop_
_entity.id
_entity.type
_entity.pdbx_description
1 polymer ?
#
loop_
_entity_poly.entity_id
_entity_poly.type
_entity_poly.pdbx_seq_one_letter_code
_entity_poly.pdbx_strand_id
1 'polypeptide(L)'
;FWHYPHYGNQGGEPSAMMRRDSWKLIHYFEDGRDELYDLNIDAGEQADVSEQNPDLVTAMRETLDNWLREVGAKLPVPDPEYVPDKEQSRLHHLEHEQMPKLEKQHADYLDPDWKPNDDWWQSQVVVD
;
A
#
# COMPACT_ATOMS: atom_id res chain seq x y z
N PHE A 1 -4.52 15.92 6.81
CA PHE A 1 -3.29 15.13 6.97
C PHE A 1 -3.67 13.70 7.27
N TRP A 2 -2.89 12.74 6.79
CA TRP A 2 -2.99 11.32 7.12
C TRP A 2 -1.58 10.78 7.34
N HIS A 3 -1.44 9.84 8.26
CA HIS A 3 -0.18 9.16 8.55
C HIS A 3 -0.47 7.69 8.80
N TYR A 4 0.06 6.82 7.94
CA TYR A 4 -0.12 5.38 8.04
C TYR A 4 1.27 4.71 7.97
N PRO A 5 2.00 4.64 9.10
CA PRO A 5 3.36 4.11 9.16
C PRO A 5 3.38 2.57 9.18
N HIS A 6 2.53 1.94 8.39
CA HIS A 6 2.31 0.50 8.40
C HIS A 6 2.14 -0.01 6.97
N TYR A 7 2.64 -1.23 6.73
CA TYR A 7 2.13 -2.04 5.65
C TYR A 7 0.69 -2.45 5.97
N GLY A 8 -0.21 -2.29 5.00
CA GLY A 8 -1.53 -2.91 5.03
C GLY A 8 -1.49 -4.31 4.43
N ASN A 9 -2.53 -5.10 4.65
CA ASN A 9 -2.69 -6.39 3.97
C ASN A 9 -3.28 -6.25 2.54
N GLN A 10 -3.42 -5.02 2.04
CA GLN A 10 -3.93 -4.69 0.70
C GLN A 10 -2.82 -4.29 -0.29
N GLY A 11 -1.55 -4.41 0.09
CA GLY A 11 -0.40 -4.14 -0.79
C GLY A 11 0.13 -2.70 -0.79
N GLY A 12 -0.36 -1.83 0.08
CA GLY A 12 0.19 -0.48 0.27
C GLY A 12 1.43 -0.47 1.17
N GLU A 13 2.33 0.49 0.91
CA GLU A 13 3.54 0.74 1.69
C GLU A 13 3.34 1.88 2.71
N PRO A 14 4.19 1.97 3.76
CA PRO A 14 4.10 3.03 4.77
C PRO A 14 4.19 4.43 4.15
N SER A 15 3.21 5.28 4.45
CA SER A 15 3.13 6.62 3.85
C SER A 15 2.48 7.67 4.76
N ALA A 16 2.74 8.93 4.44
CA ALA A 16 2.07 10.09 5.02
C ALA A 16 1.60 11.02 3.92
N MET A 17 0.45 11.67 4.12
CA MET A 17 -0.17 12.49 3.08
C MET A 17 -0.73 13.78 3.65
N MET A 18 -0.73 14.81 2.81
CA MET A 18 -1.48 16.02 3.06
C MET A 18 -2.27 16.45 1.84
N ARG A 19 -3.42 17.06 2.10
CA ARG A 19 -4.22 17.71 1.07
C ARG A 19 -4.40 19.17 1.46
N ARG A 20 -4.21 20.06 0.50
CA ARG A 20 -4.49 21.49 0.60
C ARG A 20 -5.20 21.91 -0.69
N ASP A 21 -6.45 22.30 -0.55
CA ASP A 21 -7.33 22.62 -1.69
C ASP A 21 -7.44 21.45 -2.68
N SER A 22 -7.02 21.65 -3.93
CA SER A 22 -6.97 20.61 -4.95
C SER A 22 -5.72 19.75 -4.90
N TRP A 23 -4.66 20.21 -4.24
CA TRP A 23 -3.37 19.52 -4.22
C TRP A 23 -3.32 18.44 -3.15
N LYS A 24 -2.85 17.26 -3.53
CA LYS A 24 -2.52 16.17 -2.62
C LYS A 24 -1.05 15.81 -2.78
N LEU A 25 -0.32 15.83 -1.68
CA LEU A 25 1.04 15.30 -1.56
C LEU A 25 0.98 13.95 -0.83
N ILE A 26 1.67 12.95 -1.36
CA ILE A 26 1.90 11.65 -0.72
C ILE A 26 3.41 11.47 -0.57
N HIS A 27 3.83 11.00 0.59
CA HIS A 27 5.21 10.61 0.84
C HIS A 27 5.29 9.17 1.24
N TYR A 28 6.23 8.46 0.62
CA TYR A 28 6.47 7.06 0.87
C TYR A 28 7.76 6.91 1.67
N PHE A 29 7.69 6.17 2.78
CA PHE A 29 8.82 6.04 3.69
C PHE A 29 9.82 4.96 3.26
N GLU A 30 9.48 4.09 2.31
CA GLU A 30 10.43 3.06 1.82
C GLU A 30 11.61 3.67 1.06
N ASP A 31 11.33 4.52 0.09
CA ASP A 31 12.31 5.11 -0.82
C ASP A 31 12.45 6.64 -0.65
N GLY A 32 11.59 7.25 0.17
CA GLY A 32 11.57 8.67 0.44
C GLY A 32 10.96 9.52 -0.68
N ARG A 33 10.33 8.92 -1.69
CA ARG A 33 9.73 9.67 -2.80
C ARG A 33 8.51 10.46 -2.34
N ASP A 34 8.30 11.59 -3.00
CA ASP A 34 7.11 12.42 -2.86
C ASP A 34 6.36 12.44 -4.20
N GLU A 35 5.07 12.10 -4.18
CA GLU A 35 4.16 12.21 -5.32
C GLU A 35 3.19 13.37 -5.09
N LEU A 36 2.86 14.10 -6.15
CA LEU A 36 1.97 15.27 -6.10
C LEU A 36 0.88 15.17 -7.16
N TYR A 37 -0.37 15.36 -6.75
CA TYR A 37 -1.54 15.28 -7.63
C TYR A 37 -2.42 16.53 -7.51
N ASP A 38 -2.93 17.01 -8.65
CA ASP A 38 -4.00 18.00 -8.69
C ASP A 38 -5.36 17.30 -8.86
N LEU A 39 -6.04 17.09 -7.74
CA LEU A 39 -7.32 16.38 -7.67
C LEU A 39 -8.48 17.12 -8.36
N ASN A 40 -8.30 18.39 -8.74
CA ASN A 40 -9.31 19.11 -9.50
C ASN A 40 -9.37 18.67 -10.97
N ILE A 41 -8.22 18.26 -11.54
CA ILE A 41 -8.11 17.80 -12.92
C ILE A 41 -7.89 16.29 -13.03
N ASP A 42 -7.33 15.66 -11.98
CA ASP A 42 -7.05 14.23 -11.91
C ASP A 42 -7.47 13.67 -10.55
N ALA A 43 -8.78 13.47 -10.39
CA ALA A 43 -9.34 12.87 -9.17
C ALA A 43 -8.94 11.39 -8.96
N GLY A 44 -8.38 10.74 -10.00
CA GLY A 44 -7.97 9.34 -9.97
C GLY A 44 -6.50 9.13 -9.59
N GLU A 45 -5.73 10.21 -9.39
CA GLU A 45 -4.31 10.13 -8.99
C GLU A 45 -3.46 9.33 -9.99
N GLN A 46 -3.73 9.54 -11.29
CA GLN A 46 -3.11 8.82 -12.40
C GLN A 46 -1.83 9.48 -12.91
N ALA A 47 -1.68 10.79 -12.73
CA ALA A 47 -0.54 11.56 -13.21
C ALA A 47 0.16 12.28 -12.05
N ASP A 48 1.32 11.75 -11.64
CA ASP A 48 2.21 12.45 -10.73
C ASP A 48 2.81 13.68 -11.44
N VAL A 49 2.63 14.85 -10.84
CA VAL A 49 3.15 16.14 -11.33
C VAL A 49 4.22 16.75 -10.42
N SER A 50 4.80 15.94 -9.53
CA SER A 50 5.86 16.33 -8.58
C SER A 50 7.04 17.02 -9.26
N GLU A 51 7.60 16.41 -10.32
CA GLU A 51 8.76 16.93 -11.05
C GLU A 51 8.48 18.28 -11.74
N GLN A 52 7.23 18.55 -12.12
CA GLN A 52 6.85 19.82 -12.75
C GLN A 52 6.55 20.93 -11.74
N ASN A 53 6.38 20.59 -10.45
CA ASN A 53 6.01 21.52 -9.39
C ASN A 53 6.92 21.40 -8.14
N PRO A 54 8.26 21.45 -8.28
CA PRO A 54 9.19 21.15 -7.17
C PRO A 54 9.06 22.11 -5.98
N ASP A 55 8.76 23.38 -6.23
CA ASP A 55 8.57 24.38 -5.17
C ASP A 55 7.31 24.05 -4.33
N LEU A 56 6.25 23.57 -4.98
CA LEU A 56 5.00 23.19 -4.31
C LEU A 56 5.18 21.90 -3.50
N VAL A 57 5.89 20.92 -4.06
CA VAL A 57 6.30 19.70 -3.35
C VAL A 57 7.06 20.08 -2.09
N THR A 58 8.09 20.91 -2.20
CA THR A 58 8.92 21.34 -1.05
C THR A 58 8.07 22.02 0.03
N ALA A 59 7.23 22.98 -0.35
CA ALA A 59 6.39 23.71 0.61
C ALA A 59 5.35 22.81 1.31
N MET A 60 4.75 21.86 0.58
CA MET A 60 3.82 20.90 1.16
C MET A 60 4.57 19.87 2.03
N ARG A 61 5.72 19.38 1.59
CA ARG A 61 6.58 18.45 2.34
C ARG A 61 6.97 19.03 3.69
N GLU A 62 7.45 20.26 3.73
CA GLU A 62 7.78 20.97 4.97
C GLU A 62 6.56 21.10 5.90
N THR A 63 5.38 21.38 5.35
CA THR A 63 4.15 21.47 6.11
C THR A 63 3.78 20.12 6.72
N LEU A 64 3.88 19.05 5.95
CA LEU A 64 3.64 17.68 6.40
C LEU A 64 4.64 17.27 7.50
N ASP A 65 5.93 17.55 7.32
CA ASP A 65 6.97 17.28 8.30
C ASP A 65 6.77 18.01 9.63
N ASN A 66 6.37 19.27 9.56
CA ASN A 66 6.05 20.06 10.74
C ASN A 66 4.89 19.44 11.50
N TRP A 67 3.82 19.06 10.80
CA TRP A 67 2.66 18.40 11.41
C TRP A 67 3.02 17.05 12.04
N LEU A 68 3.82 16.21 11.35
CA LEU A 68 4.29 14.93 11.88
C LEU A 68 5.08 15.11 13.19
N ARG A 69 5.94 16.14 13.26
CA ARG A 69 6.68 16.49 14.48
C ARG A 69 5.76 16.99 15.59
N GLU A 70 4.79 17.86 15.26
CA GLU A 70 3.85 18.44 16.22
C GLU A 70 3.01 17.37 16.93
N VAL A 71 2.53 16.37 16.19
CA VAL A 71 1.72 15.29 16.75
C VAL A 71 2.54 14.16 17.37
N GLY A 72 3.89 14.25 17.33
CA GLY A 72 4.78 13.19 17.81
C GLY A 72 4.61 11.88 17.04
N ALA A 73 4.42 11.96 15.71
CA ALA A 73 4.21 10.80 14.86
C ALA A 73 5.41 9.84 14.91
N LYS A 74 5.13 8.55 15.03
CA LYS A 74 6.15 7.49 14.91
C LYS A 74 6.41 7.23 13.43
N LEU A 75 7.67 7.22 13.03
CA LEU A 75 8.09 6.90 11.67
C LEU A 75 8.54 5.45 11.59
N PRO A 76 8.32 4.76 10.46
CA PRO A 76 8.89 3.44 10.23
C PRO A 76 10.41 3.53 10.15
N VAL A 77 11.08 2.41 10.43
CA VAL A 77 12.53 2.26 10.32
C VAL A 77 12.85 1.11 9.37
N PRO A 78 13.97 1.16 8.63
CA PRO A 78 14.37 0.05 7.78
C PRO A 78 14.51 -1.25 8.57
N ASP A 79 14.02 -2.35 8.01
CA ASP A 79 14.21 -3.69 8.56
C ASP A 79 15.64 -4.17 8.26
N PRO A 80 16.49 -4.41 9.27
CA PRO A 80 17.85 -4.89 9.07
C PRO A 80 17.93 -6.32 8.49
N GLU A 81 16.85 -7.09 8.55
CA GLU A 81 16.80 -8.46 8.03
C GLU A 81 16.25 -8.55 6.60
N TYR A 82 15.87 -7.40 6.01
CA TYR A 82 15.34 -7.36 4.65
C TYR A 82 16.37 -7.85 3.62
N VAL A 83 15.95 -8.81 2.79
CA VAL A 83 16.74 -9.36 1.69
C VAL A 83 15.91 -9.28 0.41
N PRO A 84 16.28 -8.43 -0.57
CA PRO A 84 15.50 -8.25 -1.80
C PRO A 84 15.22 -9.57 -2.55
N ASP A 85 16.20 -10.46 -2.62
CA ASP A 85 16.04 -11.75 -3.32
C ASP A 85 14.98 -12.65 -2.66
N LYS A 86 14.81 -12.58 -1.33
CA LYS A 86 13.75 -13.32 -0.62
C LYS A 86 12.38 -12.79 -0.98
N GLU A 87 12.24 -11.47 -1.06
CA GLU A 87 10.98 -10.84 -1.46
C GLU A 87 10.62 -11.18 -2.91
N GLN A 88 11.59 -11.07 -3.83
CA GLN A 88 11.39 -11.46 -5.23
C GLN A 88 10.97 -12.93 -5.36
N SER A 89 11.63 -13.82 -4.62
CA SER A 89 11.27 -15.25 -4.59
C SER A 89 9.84 -15.48 -4.06
N ARG A 90 9.45 -14.73 -3.02
CA ARG A 90 8.09 -14.79 -2.44
C ARG A 90 7.06 -14.30 -3.45
N LEU A 91 7.27 -13.14 -4.07
CA LEU A 91 6.38 -12.56 -5.08
C LEU A 91 6.21 -13.50 -6.28
N HIS A 92 7.30 -14.07 -6.78
CA HIS A 92 7.26 -15.07 -7.86
C HIS A 92 6.40 -16.30 -7.46
N HIS A 93 6.58 -16.82 -6.25
CA HIS A 93 5.77 -17.94 -5.75
C HIS A 93 4.28 -17.57 -5.64
N LEU A 94 3.98 -16.36 -5.13
CA LEU A 94 2.61 -15.87 -5.05
C LEU A 94 1.95 -15.78 -6.43
N GLU A 95 2.63 -15.18 -7.40
CA GLU A 95 2.11 -14.96 -8.75
C GLU A 95 1.95 -16.27 -9.53
N HIS A 96 2.94 -17.17 -9.50
CA HIS A 96 2.98 -18.32 -10.39
C HIS A 96 2.48 -19.63 -9.77
N GLU A 97 2.34 -19.71 -8.45
CA GLU A 97 1.87 -20.93 -7.78
C GLU A 97 0.62 -20.68 -6.95
N GLN A 98 0.64 -19.70 -6.05
CA GLN A 98 -0.48 -19.47 -5.13
C GLN A 98 -1.71 -18.89 -5.84
N MET A 99 -1.53 -17.86 -6.65
CA MET A 99 -2.63 -17.20 -7.37
C MET A 99 -3.37 -18.16 -8.31
N PRO A 100 -2.70 -18.94 -9.19
CA PRO A 100 -3.40 -19.91 -10.04
C PRO A 100 -4.14 -21.00 -9.25
N LYS A 101 -3.57 -21.43 -8.11
CA LYS A 101 -4.23 -22.38 -7.21
C LYS A 101 -5.50 -21.78 -6.61
N LEU A 102 -5.44 -20.53 -6.14
CA LEU A 102 -6.59 -19.81 -5.60
C LEU A 102 -7.65 -19.56 -6.67
N GLU A 103 -7.27 -19.16 -7.88
CA GLU A 103 -8.21 -18.99 -9.00
C GLU A 103 -8.96 -20.27 -9.32
N LYS A 104 -8.26 -21.41 -9.37
CA LYS A 104 -8.89 -22.71 -9.55
C LYS A 104 -9.86 -23.03 -8.41
N GLN A 105 -9.42 -22.84 -7.16
CA GLN A 105 -10.26 -23.07 -5.98
C GLN A 105 -11.50 -22.16 -5.98
N HIS A 106 -11.36 -20.90 -6.36
CA HIS A 106 -12.45 -19.94 -6.43
C HIS A 106 -13.42 -20.26 -7.57
N ALA A 107 -12.94 -20.82 -8.69
CA ALA A 107 -13.81 -21.31 -9.76
C ALA A 107 -14.69 -22.47 -9.28
N ASP A 108 -14.18 -23.35 -8.42
CA ASP A 108 -14.95 -24.46 -7.83
C ASP A 108 -16.13 -23.93 -6.98
N TYR A 109 -16.00 -22.75 -6.35
CA TYR A 109 -17.09 -22.15 -5.56
C TYR A 109 -18.30 -21.73 -6.41
N LEU A 110 -18.13 -21.63 -7.73
CA LEU A 110 -19.20 -21.29 -8.65
C LEU A 110 -19.99 -22.52 -9.11
N ASP A 111 -19.54 -23.73 -8.76
CA ASP A 111 -20.29 -24.96 -9.01
C ASP A 111 -21.54 -25.00 -8.09
N PRO A 112 -22.77 -25.13 -8.63
CA PRO A 112 -24.00 -25.20 -7.83
C PRO A 112 -24.02 -26.36 -6.81
N ASP A 113 -23.24 -27.41 -7.05
CA ASP A 113 -23.13 -28.57 -6.15
C ASP A 113 -21.98 -28.43 -5.14
N TRP A 114 -21.19 -27.34 -5.21
CA TRP A 114 -20.12 -27.06 -4.26
C TRP A 114 -20.68 -26.83 -2.86
N LYS A 115 -20.02 -27.43 -1.86
CA LYS A 115 -20.34 -27.25 -0.45
C LYS A 115 -19.08 -26.82 0.30
N PRO A 116 -19.20 -25.84 1.21
CA PRO A 116 -18.11 -25.53 2.13
C PRO A 116 -17.87 -26.73 3.06
N ASN A 117 -16.81 -26.65 3.87
CA ASN A 117 -16.59 -27.59 4.95
C ASN A 117 -17.76 -27.61 5.94
N ASP A 118 -17.89 -28.75 6.66
CA ASP A 118 -19.06 -29.09 7.47
C ASP A 118 -19.41 -28.07 8.57
N ASP A 119 -18.47 -27.22 8.99
CA ASP A 119 -18.65 -26.25 10.06
C ASP A 119 -18.89 -24.80 9.59
N TRP A 120 -18.92 -24.53 8.28
CA TRP A 120 -19.28 -23.26 7.61
C TRP A 120 -18.45 -22.01 7.98
N TRP A 121 -17.98 -21.89 9.23
CA TRP A 121 -17.31 -20.73 9.81
C TRP A 121 -15.83 -20.94 10.14
N GLN A 122 -15.34 -22.18 10.23
CA GLN A 122 -13.88 -22.36 10.29
C GLN A 122 -13.36 -22.39 8.87
N SER A 123 -12.55 -21.41 8.49
CA SER A 123 -11.68 -21.54 7.33
C SER A 123 -10.85 -22.81 7.47
N GLN A 124 -10.54 -23.49 6.35
CA GLN A 124 -9.62 -24.64 6.35
C GLN A 124 -8.40 -24.32 7.22
N VAL A 125 -8.19 -25.13 8.27
CA VAL A 125 -7.08 -24.92 9.18
C VAL A 125 -5.80 -25.12 8.37
N VAL A 126 -5.00 -24.05 8.24
CA VAL A 126 -3.65 -24.17 7.73
C VAL A 126 -2.87 -24.95 8.79
N VAL A 127 -2.54 -26.20 8.49
CA VAL A 127 -1.65 -27.01 9.32
C VAL A 127 -0.23 -26.72 8.83
N ASP A 128 0.56 -26.07 9.69
CA ASP A 128 2.00 -25.86 9.49
C ASP A 128 2.77 -27.19 9.43
#